data_AF-A0AA38NVU3-F1
#
_entry.id   AF-A0AA38NVU3-F1
#
_cell.length_a   1.000
_cell.length_b   1.000
_cell.length_c   1.000
_cell.angle_alpha   90.00
_cell.angle_beta   90.00
_cell.angle_gamma   90.00
#
_symmetry.space_group_name_H-M   'P 1'
#
loop_
_entity.id
_entity.type
_entity.pdbx_description
1 polymer ?
#
loop_
_entity_poly.entity_id
_entity_poly.type
_entity_poly.pdbx_seq_one_letter_code
_entity_poly.pdbx_strand_id
1 'polypeptide(L)'
;EPQIHEAFQINAMKSLLKHLSWDRDVWNTRRDIKRFLEAGFANVREHPRTKHLNFPDPWPDSDIIEEIVEKACGQFVYASTVLNFVAEKHSHPLEQLSIIRGLKRVPQRHLPFKELDLLYEQILSSYPDPKKVVMILGTFICLGGLDRLRRWNDHPCGPCIAVIEVLSGLQAGEVALVLRGMHSVLKIDNTHIQILHTSFQDYLSDKSRSRRFY
;
A
#
# COMPACT_ATOMS: atom_id res chain seq x y z
N GLU A 1 -13.21 -17.35 -7.38
CA GLU A 1 -14.56 -17.74 -7.85
C GLU A 1 -14.47 -18.43 -9.21
N PRO A 2 -14.68 -19.75 -9.28
CA PRO A 2 -14.63 -20.50 -10.54
C PRO A 2 -15.84 -20.25 -11.46
N GLN A 3 -16.95 -19.74 -10.92
CA GLN A 3 -18.21 -19.56 -11.65
C GLN A 3 -18.16 -18.42 -12.68
N ILE A 4 -17.31 -17.41 -12.45
CA ILE A 4 -17.11 -16.31 -13.39
C ILE A 4 -16.35 -16.81 -14.63
N HIS A 5 -15.38 -17.70 -14.46
CA HIS A 5 -14.61 -18.25 -15.58
C HIS A 5 -15.44 -19.16 -16.50
N GLU A 6 -16.36 -19.96 -15.94
CA GLU A 6 -17.25 -20.81 -16.75
C GLU A 6 -18.26 -19.99 -17.57
N ALA A 7 -18.80 -18.90 -17.00
CA ALA A 7 -19.74 -18.02 -17.70
C ALA A 7 -19.12 -17.39 -18.96
N PHE A 8 -17.83 -17.05 -18.94
CA PHE A 8 -17.11 -16.49 -20.08
C PHE A 8 -16.63 -17.54 -21.10
N GLN A 9 -16.76 -18.84 -20.81
CA GLN A 9 -16.38 -19.92 -21.73
C GLN A 9 -17.51 -20.39 -22.66
N ILE A 10 -18.73 -19.86 -22.49
CA ILE A 10 -19.87 -20.18 -23.35
C ILE A 10 -19.53 -19.74 -24.79
N ASN A 11 -19.61 -20.70 -25.74
CA ASN A 11 -19.18 -20.53 -27.13
C ASN A 11 -19.79 -19.31 -27.87
N ALA A 12 -20.95 -18.82 -27.42
CA ALA A 12 -21.57 -17.61 -27.94
C ALA A 12 -20.84 -16.30 -27.56
N MET A 13 -20.08 -16.29 -26.45
CA MET A 13 -19.34 -15.10 -25.99
C MET A 13 -17.91 -15.05 -26.54
N LYS A 14 -17.33 -16.16 -27.00
CA LYS A 14 -15.96 -16.22 -27.55
C LYS A 14 -15.80 -15.47 -28.88
N SER A 15 -16.86 -15.34 -29.69
CA SER A 15 -16.78 -14.61 -30.97
C SER A 15 -16.97 -13.09 -30.81
N LEU A 16 -17.58 -12.66 -29.70
CA LEU A 16 -17.83 -11.24 -29.40
C LEU A 16 -16.76 -10.65 -28.48
N LEU A 17 -16.23 -11.44 -27.56
CA LEU A 17 -15.03 -11.09 -26.83
C LEU A 17 -13.84 -11.39 -27.73
N LYS A 18 -13.28 -10.35 -28.36
CA LYS A 18 -11.85 -10.38 -28.68
C LYS A 18 -11.16 -10.78 -27.39
N HIS A 19 -10.70 -12.03 -27.34
CA HIS A 19 -9.83 -12.54 -26.30
C HIS A 19 -8.56 -11.69 -26.39
N LEU A 20 -8.60 -10.51 -25.77
CA LEU A 20 -7.45 -9.69 -25.46
C LEU A 20 -6.50 -10.65 -24.75
N SER A 21 -5.45 -11.00 -25.47
CA SER A 21 -4.51 -12.05 -25.11
C SER A 21 -3.91 -11.68 -23.76
N TRP A 22 -4.50 -12.23 -22.69
CA TRP A 22 -4.16 -11.94 -21.31
C TRP A 22 -2.65 -12.14 -21.05
N ASP A 23 -2.03 -13.07 -21.76
CA ASP A 23 -0.58 -13.27 -21.72
C ASP A 23 0.19 -12.00 -22.12
N ARG A 24 -0.17 -11.37 -23.23
CA ARG A 24 0.48 -10.14 -23.71
C ARG A 24 0.31 -8.99 -22.71
N ASP A 25 -0.86 -8.90 -22.08
CA ASP A 25 -1.19 -7.85 -21.09
C ASP A 25 -0.46 -8.06 -19.76
N VAL A 26 -0.26 -9.31 -19.32
CA VAL A 26 0.54 -9.66 -18.13
C VAL A 26 2.02 -9.40 -18.36
N TRP A 27 2.57 -9.80 -19.51
CA TRP A 27 3.95 -9.50 -19.87
C TRP A 27 4.19 -7.99 -19.98
N ASN A 28 3.22 -7.24 -20.50
CA ASN A 28 3.30 -5.79 -20.56
C ASN A 28 3.29 -5.17 -19.15
N THR A 29 2.39 -5.64 -18.27
CA THR A 29 2.27 -5.11 -16.90
C THR A 29 3.50 -5.40 -16.06
N ARG A 30 4.09 -6.60 -16.13
CA ARG A 30 5.36 -6.90 -15.42
C ARG A 30 6.49 -5.99 -15.89
N ARG A 31 6.61 -5.77 -17.20
CA ARG A 31 7.60 -4.87 -17.78
C ARG A 31 7.38 -3.43 -17.34
N ASP A 32 6.13 -2.98 -17.29
CA ASP A 32 5.80 -1.61 -16.91
C ASP A 32 6.03 -1.38 -15.40
N ILE A 33 5.69 -2.35 -14.55
CA ILE A 33 6.03 -2.33 -13.12
C ILE A 33 7.55 -2.33 -12.92
N LYS A 34 8.30 -3.15 -13.65
CA LYS A 34 9.77 -3.16 -13.59
C LYS A 34 10.36 -1.80 -13.90
N ARG A 35 9.95 -1.18 -15.03
CA ARG A 35 10.40 0.17 -15.42
C ARG A 35 10.03 1.23 -14.39
N PHE A 36 8.82 1.14 -13.84
CA PHE A 36 8.35 2.03 -12.77
C PHE A 36 9.23 1.92 -11.51
N LEU A 37 9.58 0.69 -11.10
CA LEU A 37 10.48 0.45 -9.97
C LEU A 37 11.90 0.95 -10.25
N GLU A 38 12.47 0.65 -11.41
CA GLU A 38 13.81 1.11 -11.81
C GLU A 38 13.90 2.64 -11.76
N ALA A 39 12.94 3.34 -12.37
CA ALA A 39 12.89 4.81 -12.34
C ALA A 39 12.65 5.33 -10.91
N GLY A 40 11.78 4.68 -10.14
CA GLY A 40 11.49 5.04 -8.76
C GLY A 40 12.70 4.94 -7.84
N PHE A 41 13.44 3.84 -7.90
CA PHE A 41 14.65 3.65 -7.11
C PHE A 41 15.78 4.58 -7.56
N ALA A 42 15.92 4.85 -8.86
CA ALA A 42 16.85 5.87 -9.35
C ALA A 42 16.53 7.25 -8.74
N ASN A 43 15.25 7.63 -8.72
CA ASN A 43 14.81 8.87 -8.06
C ASN A 43 15.14 8.86 -6.56
N VAL A 44 14.95 7.73 -5.86
CA VAL A 44 15.33 7.62 -4.43
C VAL A 44 16.84 7.78 -4.24
N ARG A 45 17.69 7.23 -5.11
CA ARG A 45 19.15 7.38 -5.04
C ARG A 45 19.59 8.82 -5.30
N GLU A 46 18.97 9.48 -6.27
CA GLU A 46 19.36 10.82 -6.72
C GLU A 46 18.75 11.96 -5.89
N HIS A 47 17.74 11.67 -5.07
CA HIS A 47 17.03 12.68 -4.29
C HIS A 47 17.99 13.43 -3.35
N PRO A 48 17.90 14.78 -3.21
CA PRO A 48 18.83 15.57 -2.40
C PRO A 48 18.99 15.09 -0.94
N ARG A 49 17.95 14.48 -0.38
CA ARG A 49 17.93 13.94 0.99
C ARG A 49 18.71 12.64 1.16
N THR A 50 19.01 11.93 0.10
CA THR A 50 19.62 10.59 0.13
C THR A 50 20.88 10.54 -0.72
N LYS A 51 21.13 11.53 -1.58
CA LYS A 51 22.33 11.65 -2.43
C LYS A 51 23.66 11.60 -1.66
N HIS A 52 23.65 11.91 -0.37
CA HIS A 52 24.83 11.82 0.51
C HIS A 52 25.06 10.42 1.09
N LEU A 53 24.13 9.48 0.88
CA LEU A 53 24.26 8.09 1.32
C LEU A 53 25.09 7.29 0.32
N ASN A 54 25.87 6.34 0.83
CA ASN A 54 26.63 5.40 0.01
C ASN A 54 25.73 4.23 -0.39
N PHE A 55 25.13 4.32 -1.57
CA PHE A 55 24.41 3.22 -2.19
C PHE A 55 25.38 2.21 -2.84
N PRO A 56 25.08 0.90 -2.80
CA PRO A 56 25.71 -0.08 -3.67
C PRO A 56 25.58 0.30 -5.15
N ASP A 57 26.43 -0.26 -6.01
CA ASP A 57 26.30 -0.09 -7.45
C ASP A 57 26.32 -1.48 -8.15
N PRO A 58 25.23 -1.88 -8.82
CA PRO A 58 23.95 -1.16 -8.94
C PRO A 58 23.17 -1.09 -7.62
N TRP A 59 22.23 -0.14 -7.51
CA TRP A 59 21.23 -0.16 -6.43
C TRP A 59 19.83 0.21 -6.95
N PRO A 60 18.82 -0.60 -6.58
CA PRO A 60 18.93 -1.94 -6.02
C PRO A 60 19.48 -2.95 -7.04
N ASP A 61 19.91 -4.13 -6.56
CA ASP A 61 20.28 -5.23 -7.45
C ASP A 61 19.10 -5.63 -8.34
N SER A 62 19.38 -6.03 -9.59
CA SER A 62 18.34 -6.38 -10.55
C SER A 62 17.44 -7.52 -10.04
N ASP A 63 18.02 -8.48 -9.31
CA ASP A 63 17.29 -9.59 -8.69
C ASP A 63 16.26 -9.12 -7.66
N ILE A 64 16.57 -8.06 -6.91
CA ILE A 64 15.65 -7.47 -5.93
C ILE A 64 14.47 -6.82 -6.66
N ILE A 65 14.72 -6.14 -7.79
CA ILE A 65 13.65 -5.56 -8.61
C ILE A 65 12.73 -6.66 -9.14
N GLU A 66 13.29 -7.74 -9.70
CA GLU A 66 12.50 -8.87 -10.19
C GLU A 66 11.67 -9.54 -9.08
N GLU A 67 12.22 -9.68 -7.88
CA GLU A 67 11.49 -10.19 -6.73
C GLU A 67 10.27 -9.31 -6.37
N ILE A 68 10.44 -7.99 -6.39
CA ILE A 68 9.35 -7.03 -6.14
C ILE A 68 8.30 -7.10 -7.26
N VAL A 69 8.73 -7.20 -8.54
CA VAL A 69 7.83 -7.37 -9.70
C VAL A 69 6.99 -8.64 -9.55
N GLU A 70 7.61 -9.72 -9.08
CA GLU A 70 6.92 -10.99 -8.85
C GLU A 70 5.92 -10.93 -7.70
N LYS A 71 6.28 -10.28 -6.59
CA LYS A 71 5.38 -10.06 -5.45
C LYS A 71 4.23 -9.13 -5.79
N ALA A 72 4.45 -8.16 -6.69
CA ALA A 72 3.41 -7.24 -7.12
C ALA A 72 2.24 -7.95 -7.80
N CYS A 73 2.42 -9.15 -8.38
CA CYS A 73 1.36 -9.91 -9.05
C CYS A 73 0.53 -9.06 -10.04
N GLY A 74 1.18 -8.12 -10.76
CA GLY A 74 0.54 -7.19 -11.69
C GLY A 74 -0.13 -5.95 -11.05
N GLN A 75 -0.02 -5.77 -9.74
CA GLN A 75 -0.63 -4.66 -9.01
C GLN A 75 0.35 -3.51 -8.82
N PHE A 76 0.13 -2.41 -9.53
CA PHE A 76 0.91 -1.17 -9.35
C PHE A 76 0.84 -0.64 -7.92
N VAL A 77 -0.28 -0.84 -7.21
CA VAL A 77 -0.40 -0.42 -5.81
C VAL A 77 0.68 -1.05 -4.92
N TYR A 78 1.03 -2.32 -5.15
CA TYR A 78 2.12 -2.97 -4.42
C TYR A 78 3.45 -2.26 -4.69
N ALA A 79 3.78 -2.05 -5.98
CA ALA A 79 5.02 -1.39 -6.38
C ALA A 79 5.11 0.05 -5.87
N SER A 80 4.03 0.83 -5.94
CA SER A 80 4.00 2.20 -5.44
C SER A 80 4.11 2.26 -3.93
N THR A 81 3.44 1.36 -3.20
CA THR A 81 3.54 1.29 -1.74
C THR A 81 4.97 0.93 -1.32
N VAL A 82 5.63 -0.02 -2.00
CA VAL A 82 7.05 -0.35 -1.75
C VAL A 82 7.95 0.86 -1.98
N LEU A 83 7.83 1.55 -3.11
CA LEU A 83 8.66 2.72 -3.39
C LEU A 83 8.44 3.82 -2.37
N ASN A 84 7.19 4.14 -2.03
CA ASN A 84 6.89 5.17 -1.04
C ASN A 84 7.39 4.78 0.36
N PHE A 85 7.36 3.49 0.71
CA PHE A 85 7.88 2.98 1.98
C PHE A 85 9.42 3.10 2.04
N VAL A 86 10.11 2.78 0.95
CA VAL A 86 11.57 2.94 0.86
C VAL A 86 11.98 4.41 0.80
N ALA A 87 11.20 5.25 0.11
CA ALA A 87 11.43 6.68 -0.03
C ALA A 87 10.98 7.51 1.18
N GLU A 88 10.55 6.86 2.27
CA GLU A 88 10.02 7.53 3.44
C GLU A 88 11.05 8.50 4.04
N LYS A 89 10.65 9.76 4.21
CA LYS A 89 11.52 10.89 4.57
C LYS A 89 12.23 10.70 5.91
N HIS A 90 11.62 9.94 6.81
CA HIS A 90 12.11 9.74 8.17
C HIS A 90 12.79 8.38 8.37
N SER A 91 13.11 7.67 7.29
CA SER A 91 13.70 6.34 7.32
C SER A 91 14.95 6.25 6.44
N HIS A 92 15.79 5.25 6.72
CA HIS A 92 16.95 4.96 5.90
C HIS A 92 16.56 4.02 4.72
N PRO A 93 16.72 4.43 3.45
CA PRO A 93 16.20 3.68 2.30
C PRO A 93 16.81 2.28 2.16
N LEU A 94 18.09 2.09 2.52
CA LEU A 94 18.72 0.75 2.50
C LEU A 94 18.11 -0.20 3.54
N GLU A 95 17.73 0.32 4.70
CA GLU A 95 17.12 -0.48 5.77
C GLU A 95 15.69 -0.85 5.38
N GLN A 96 14.94 0.12 4.84
CA GLN A 96 13.58 -0.11 4.36
C GLN A 96 13.53 -1.14 3.22
N LEU A 97 14.47 -1.07 2.27
CA LEU A 97 14.56 -2.08 1.22
C LEU A 97 14.88 -3.48 1.79
N SER A 98 15.73 -3.54 2.82
CA SER A 98 16.06 -4.80 3.50
C SER A 98 14.85 -5.40 4.21
N ILE A 99 13.96 -4.57 4.78
CA ILE A 99 12.69 -5.00 5.35
C ILE A 99 11.79 -5.62 4.27
N ILE A 100 11.65 -4.96 3.12
CA ILE A 100 10.83 -5.48 2.00
C ILE A 100 11.37 -6.81 1.46
N ARG A 101 12.70 -6.94 1.37
CA ARG A 101 13.37 -8.19 0.99
C ARG A 101 13.12 -9.32 2.00
N GLY A 102 13.02 -8.99 3.29
CA GLY A 102 12.72 -9.97 4.35
C GLY A 102 11.33 -10.61 4.27
N LEU A 103 10.42 -10.05 3.47
CA LEU A 103 9.06 -10.59 3.30
C LEU A 103 9.10 -11.91 2.54
N LYS A 104 8.76 -13.01 3.22
CA LYS A 104 8.63 -14.31 2.58
C LYS A 104 7.40 -14.31 1.67
N ARG A 105 7.60 -14.72 0.42
CA ARG A 105 6.53 -14.89 -0.57
C ARG A 105 5.49 -15.90 -0.09
N VAL A 106 4.23 -15.65 -0.40
CA VAL A 106 3.13 -16.58 -0.12
C VAL A 106 3.08 -17.69 -1.18
N PRO A 107 3.03 -18.98 -0.80
CA PRO A 107 2.92 -20.09 -1.76
C PRO A 107 1.60 -20.06 -2.56
N GLN A 108 0.54 -19.50 -1.96
CA GLN A 108 -0.81 -19.44 -2.52
C GLN A 108 -0.97 -18.27 -3.50
N ARG A 109 -0.39 -18.42 -4.70
CA ARG A 109 -0.45 -17.43 -5.80
C ARG A 109 -1.87 -17.09 -6.30
N HIS A 110 -2.88 -17.86 -5.90
CA HIS A 110 -4.26 -17.72 -6.39
C HIS A 110 -5.08 -16.65 -5.67
N LEU A 111 -4.55 -16.08 -4.57
CA LEU A 111 -5.24 -15.04 -3.81
C LEU A 111 -4.66 -13.67 -4.18
N PRO A 112 -5.40 -12.82 -4.91
CA PRO A 112 -4.85 -11.61 -5.53
C PRO A 112 -4.25 -10.63 -4.52
N PHE A 113 -4.76 -10.56 -3.30
CA PHE A 113 -4.31 -9.56 -2.32
C PHE A 113 -3.29 -10.06 -1.30
N LYS A 114 -2.83 -11.33 -1.35
CA LYS A 114 -2.02 -11.87 -0.25
C LYS A 114 -0.66 -11.22 -0.08
N GLU A 115 0.04 -10.92 -1.17
CA GLU A 115 1.31 -10.20 -1.11
C GLU A 115 1.10 -8.76 -0.62
N LEU A 116 0.00 -8.12 -1.02
CA LEU A 116 -0.36 -6.78 -0.58
C LEU A 116 -0.75 -6.74 0.91
N ASP A 117 -1.49 -7.74 1.39
CA ASP A 117 -1.84 -7.92 2.80
C ASP A 117 -0.57 -8.07 3.66
N LEU A 118 0.41 -8.87 3.20
CA LEU A 118 1.69 -9.00 3.89
C LEU A 118 2.47 -7.69 3.93
N LEU A 119 2.44 -6.92 2.84
CA LEU A 119 3.09 -5.61 2.79
C LEU A 119 2.43 -4.66 3.80
N TYR A 120 1.11 -4.61 3.88
CA TYR A 120 0.39 -3.81 4.87
C TYR A 120 0.65 -4.29 6.30
N GLU A 121 0.67 -5.61 6.52
CA GLU A 121 1.02 -6.21 7.81
C GLU A 121 2.42 -5.76 8.25
N GLN A 122 3.38 -5.76 7.33
CA GLN A 122 4.75 -5.32 7.60
C GLN A 122 4.83 -3.82 7.91
N ILE A 123 4.16 -2.99 7.12
CA ILE A 123 4.12 -1.54 7.35
C ILE A 123 3.54 -1.22 8.71
N LEU A 124 2.44 -1.87 9.12
CA LEU A 124 1.88 -1.67 10.46
C LEU A 124 2.81 -2.20 11.56
N SER A 125 3.49 -3.32 11.32
CA SER A 125 4.42 -3.93 12.28
C SER A 125 5.71 -3.14 12.46
N SER A 126 6.11 -2.29 11.51
CA SER A 126 7.34 -1.49 11.64
C SER A 126 7.19 -0.31 12.59
N TYR A 127 5.99 -0.02 13.10
CA TYR A 127 5.75 1.08 14.02
C TYR A 127 6.03 0.67 15.47
N PRO A 128 6.54 1.59 16.32
CA PRO A 128 6.81 1.29 17.72
C PRO A 128 5.57 0.88 18.52
N ASP A 129 4.41 1.46 18.19
CA ASP A 129 3.13 1.16 18.84
C ASP A 129 2.04 0.85 17.79
N PRO A 130 2.03 -0.37 17.23
CA PRO A 130 1.06 -0.75 16.22
C PRO A 130 -0.38 -0.72 16.73
N LYS A 131 -0.59 -0.92 18.04
CA LYS A 131 -1.92 -0.87 18.66
C LYS A 131 -2.48 0.54 18.61
N LYS A 132 -1.67 1.54 18.97
CA LYS A 132 -2.06 2.95 18.90
C LYS A 132 -2.30 3.39 17.44
N VAL A 133 -1.47 2.94 16.50
CA VAL A 133 -1.70 3.17 15.06
C VAL A 133 -3.05 2.62 14.62
N VAL A 134 -3.36 1.35 14.91
CA VAL A 134 -4.64 0.73 14.54
C VAL A 134 -5.82 1.41 15.21
N MET A 135 -5.71 1.81 16.48
CA MET A 135 -6.76 2.57 17.18
C MET A 135 -7.07 3.88 16.45
N ILE A 136 -6.06 4.67 16.10
CA ILE A 136 -6.23 5.94 15.38
C ILE A 136 -6.89 5.69 14.00
N LEU A 137 -6.41 4.69 13.26
CA LEU A 137 -6.96 4.33 11.95
C LEU A 137 -8.40 3.81 12.04
N GLY A 138 -8.72 3.04 13.09
CA GLY A 138 -10.07 2.57 13.38
C GLY A 138 -11.02 3.73 13.68
N THR A 139 -10.61 4.67 14.53
CA THR A 139 -11.36 5.91 14.81
C THR A 139 -11.62 6.70 13.52
N PHE A 140 -10.60 6.85 12.67
CA PHE A 140 -10.72 7.50 11.37
C PHE A 140 -11.76 6.81 10.45
N ILE A 141 -11.70 5.48 10.30
CA ILE A 141 -12.62 4.72 9.45
C ILE A 141 -14.07 4.84 9.98
N CYS A 142 -14.26 4.74 11.30
CA CYS A 142 -15.56 4.90 11.94
C CYS A 142 -16.17 6.28 11.69
N LEU A 143 -15.38 7.35 11.84
CA LEU A 143 -15.84 8.72 11.57
C LEU A 143 -16.23 8.92 10.10
N GLY A 144 -15.41 8.45 9.16
CA GLY A 144 -15.73 8.53 7.73
C GLY A 144 -16.97 7.69 7.33
N GLY A 145 -17.31 6.66 8.09
CA GLY A 145 -18.59 5.95 7.96
C GLY A 145 -19.78 6.80 8.42
N LEU A 146 -19.64 7.51 9.54
CA LEU A 146 -20.66 8.40 10.08
C LEU A 146 -20.93 9.61 9.18
N ASP A 147 -19.89 10.23 8.61
CA ASP A 147 -20.05 11.38 7.70
C ASP A 147 -20.81 11.00 6.42
N ARG A 148 -20.54 9.81 5.89
CA ARG A 148 -21.28 9.24 4.74
C ARG A 148 -22.75 8.99 5.06
N LEU A 149 -23.06 8.52 6.27
CA LEU A 149 -24.45 8.37 6.73
C LEU A 149 -25.15 9.71 6.94
N ARG A 150 -24.41 10.74 7.37
CA ARG A 150 -24.96 12.05 7.71
C ARG A 150 -25.06 13.03 6.53
N ARG A 151 -24.67 12.64 5.31
CA ARG A 151 -24.66 13.50 4.11
C ARG A 151 -23.94 14.84 4.35
N TRP A 152 -22.79 14.82 5.03
CA TRP A 152 -21.93 16.01 5.14
C TRP A 152 -21.28 16.25 3.78
N ASN A 153 -21.98 16.97 2.90
CA ASN A 153 -21.64 17.12 1.49
C ASN A 153 -20.60 18.22 1.19
N ASP A 154 -20.05 18.93 2.18
CA ASP A 154 -19.27 20.14 1.90
C ASP A 154 -17.74 20.03 2.10
N HIS A 155 -17.21 18.89 2.54
CA HIS A 155 -15.75 18.74 2.71
C HIS A 155 -15.19 17.49 2.01
N PRO A 156 -14.37 17.66 0.95
CA PRO A 156 -13.62 16.57 0.32
C PRO A 156 -12.46 16.04 1.18
N CYS A 157 -12.33 16.53 2.41
CA CYS A 157 -11.29 16.21 3.37
C CYS A 157 -11.81 15.15 4.34
N GLY A 158 -11.01 14.14 4.69
CA GLY A 158 -11.38 13.13 5.69
C GLY A 158 -11.62 13.74 7.09
N PRO A 159 -11.90 12.92 8.13
CA PRO A 159 -12.05 13.40 9.49
C PRO A 159 -10.87 14.28 9.97
N CYS A 160 -11.19 15.36 10.68
CA CYS A 160 -10.19 16.27 11.24
C CYS A 160 -9.34 15.57 12.31
N ILE A 161 -8.02 15.75 12.25
CA ILE A 161 -7.05 15.17 13.19
C ILE A 161 -7.41 15.52 14.64
N ALA A 162 -7.82 16.77 14.91
CA ALA A 162 -8.22 17.19 16.26
C ALA A 162 -9.40 16.39 16.81
N VAL A 163 -10.36 16.00 15.96
CA VAL A 163 -11.50 15.16 16.37
C VAL A 163 -11.01 13.75 16.71
N ILE A 164 -10.09 13.20 15.91
CA ILE A 164 -9.51 11.87 16.15
C ILE A 164 -8.71 11.88 17.47
N GLU A 165 -7.95 12.94 17.74
CA GLU A 165 -7.20 13.11 18.99
C GLU A 165 -8.13 13.12 20.20
N VAL A 166 -9.19 13.94 20.17
CA VAL A 166 -10.18 14.01 21.24
C VAL A 166 -10.86 12.65 21.48
N LEU A 167 -11.32 11.98 20.42
CA LEU A 167 -12.00 10.69 20.55
C LEU A 167 -11.08 9.55 20.97
N SER A 168 -9.79 9.65 20.64
CA SER A 168 -8.79 8.66 21.00
C SER A 168 -8.12 8.96 22.35
N GLY A 169 -8.49 10.06 23.03
CA GLY A 169 -7.87 10.49 24.29
C GLY A 169 -6.41 10.90 24.16
N LEU A 170 -6.00 11.39 22.98
CA LEU A 170 -4.63 11.77 22.65
C LEU A 170 -4.42 13.29 22.79
N GLN A 171 -3.17 13.70 23.01
CA GLN A 171 -2.82 15.12 23.04
C GLN A 171 -2.76 15.73 21.63
N ALA A 172 -2.87 17.05 21.55
CA ALA A 172 -2.75 17.78 20.29
C ALA A 172 -1.38 17.51 19.63
N GLY A 173 -1.41 17.06 18.37
CA GLY A 173 -0.24 16.69 17.58
C GLY A 173 0.20 15.23 17.73
N GLU A 174 -0.35 14.47 18.68
CA GLU A 174 0.05 13.09 18.93
C GLU A 174 -0.35 12.17 17.77
N VAL A 175 -1.49 12.41 17.12
CA VAL A 175 -1.88 11.62 15.92
C VAL A 175 -0.87 11.81 14.78
N ALA A 176 -0.45 13.06 14.53
CA ALA A 176 0.55 13.35 13.51
C ALA A 176 1.91 12.71 13.83
N LEU A 177 2.28 12.64 15.11
CA LEU A 177 3.51 11.97 15.57
C LEU A 177 3.43 10.45 15.44
N VAL A 178 2.31 9.83 15.81
CA VAL A 178 2.13 8.37 15.78
C VAL A 178 2.08 7.85 14.35
N LEU A 179 1.40 8.58 13.45
CA LEU A 179 1.29 8.21 12.04
C LEU A 179 2.46 8.75 11.20
N ARG A 180 3.44 9.41 11.82
CA ARG A 180 4.61 9.96 11.13
C ARG A 180 5.37 8.84 10.43
N GLY A 181 5.56 9.00 9.13
CA GLY A 181 6.26 8.03 8.30
C GLY A 181 5.37 7.00 7.61
N MET A 182 4.04 7.07 7.81
CA MET A 182 3.09 6.17 7.13
C MET A 182 2.76 6.66 5.72
N HIS A 183 3.63 7.45 5.09
CA HIS A 183 3.32 8.11 3.81
C HIS A 183 3.24 7.14 2.62
N SER A 184 3.60 5.87 2.83
CA SER A 184 3.37 4.79 1.88
C SER A 184 1.90 4.40 1.71
N VAL A 185 1.06 4.66 2.72
CA VAL A 185 -0.35 4.29 2.74
C VAL A 185 -1.28 5.42 3.18
N LEU A 186 -0.75 6.50 3.76
CA LEU A 186 -1.49 7.68 4.20
C LEU A 186 -0.95 8.96 3.56
N LYS A 187 -1.86 9.88 3.26
CA LYS A 187 -1.55 11.30 3.09
C LYS A 187 -1.99 12.02 4.34
N ILE A 188 -1.05 12.69 5.00
CA ILE A 188 -1.29 13.43 6.23
C ILE A 188 -0.95 14.89 5.90
N ASP A 189 -1.94 15.75 6.02
CA ASP A 189 -1.74 17.20 5.99
C ASP A 189 -1.86 17.77 7.42
N ASN A 190 -1.91 19.10 7.55
CA ASN A 190 -1.93 19.73 8.86
C ASN A 190 -3.22 19.47 9.66
N THR A 191 -4.31 19.09 8.99
CA THR A 191 -5.64 19.03 9.59
C THR A 191 -6.38 17.72 9.33
N HIS A 192 -5.98 16.95 8.33
CA HIS A 192 -6.70 15.76 7.87
C HIS A 192 -5.76 14.60 7.53
N ILE A 193 -6.33 13.41 7.63
CA ILE A 193 -5.73 12.17 7.17
C ILE A 193 -6.52 11.68 5.95
N GLN A 194 -5.83 11.11 4.98
CA GLN A 194 -6.42 10.44 3.84
C GLN A 194 -5.70 9.11 3.62
N ILE A 195 -6.45 8.02 3.44
CA ILE A 195 -5.90 6.74 3.01
C ILE A 195 -5.61 6.82 1.50
N LEU A 196 -4.39 6.50 1.08
CA LEU A 196 -3.95 6.59 -0.33
C LEU A 196 -4.56 5.49 -1.21
N HIS A 197 -4.84 4.33 -0.61
CA HIS A 197 -5.23 3.13 -1.35
C HIS A 197 -6.48 2.50 -0.74
N THR A 198 -7.54 2.36 -1.52
CA THR A 198 -8.77 1.66 -1.10
C THR A 198 -8.46 0.25 -0.60
N SER A 199 -7.50 -0.45 -1.22
CA SER A 199 -7.06 -1.78 -0.79
C SER A 199 -6.50 -1.82 0.65
N PHE A 200 -5.93 -0.72 1.15
CA PHE A 200 -5.49 -0.61 2.55
C PHE A 200 -6.67 -0.41 3.50
N GLN A 201 -7.65 0.42 3.13
CA GLN A 201 -8.90 0.55 3.88
C GLN A 201 -9.67 -0.77 3.93
N ASP A 202 -9.74 -1.50 2.81
CA ASP A 202 -10.39 -2.82 2.72
C ASP A 202 -9.65 -3.84 3.59
N TYR A 203 -8.31 -3.81 3.61
CA TYR A 203 -7.50 -4.65 4.48
C TYR A 203 -7.81 -4.39 5.96
N LEU A 204 -7.82 -3.12 6.40
CA LEU A 204 -8.12 -2.75 7.79
C LEU A 204 -9.55 -3.14 8.20
N SER A 205 -10.50 -3.09 7.26
CA SER A 205 -11.92 -3.36 7.54
C SER A 205 -12.27 -4.86 7.51
N ASP A 206 -11.37 -5.73 7.04
CA ASP A 206 -11.59 -7.18 6.91
C ASP A 206 -10.77 -7.96 7.94
N LYS A 207 -11.44 -8.48 8.97
CA LYS A 207 -10.85 -9.29 10.05
C LYS A 207 -10.05 -10.50 9.54
N SER A 208 -10.46 -11.12 8.44
CA SER A 208 -9.77 -12.29 7.89
C SER A 208 -8.43 -11.93 7.25
N ARG A 209 -8.30 -10.68 6.78
CA ARG A 209 -7.09 -10.11 6.18
C ARG A 209 -6.18 -9.48 7.22
N SER A 210 -6.69 -8.55 8.06
CA SER A 210 -5.88 -7.80 9.03
C SER A 210 -5.55 -8.54 10.32
N ARG A 211 -6.31 -9.58 10.67
CA ARG A 211 -6.04 -10.52 11.78
C ARG A 211 -5.77 -9.80 13.12
N ARG A 212 -4.49 -9.67 13.50
CA ARG A 212 -4.02 -9.02 14.74
C ARG A 212 -4.18 -7.51 14.73
N PHE A 213 -4.49 -6.93 13.57
CA PHE A 213 -4.70 -5.51 13.34
C PHE A 213 -6.18 -5.16 13.11
N TYR A 214 -7.12 -6.07 13.42
CA TYR A 214 -8.56 -5.82 13.44
C TYR A 214 -9.04 -5.39 14.84
#